data_AF-A0A922S3J1-F1
#
_entry.id   AF-A0A922S3J1-F1
#
_cell.length_a   1.000
_cell.length_b   1.000
_cell.length_c   1.000
_cell.angle_alpha   90.00
_cell.angle_beta   90.00
_cell.angle_gamma   90.00
#
_symmetry.space_group_name_H-M   'P 1'
#
loop_
_entity.id
_entity.type
_entity.pdbx_description
1 polymer ?
#
loop_
_entity_poly.entity_id
_entity_poly.type
_entity_poly.pdbx_seq_one_letter_code
_entity_poly.pdbx_strand_id
1 'polypeptide(L)'
;MDSEDSYDESSISTSESNFSTCNSSDSSDFTEQQFQHRNRLKGPIIKSFPVRRTKPNVCANKGSVSAHRKRTPSQVSRGESFLNLSSTNSEYGWLPGREQEFENIYTFILNKLSQNSGGCMYISGIPGTGKTASVQAVLSTMHKLVADSGLESQIPTFQVIYVNGMRVSDPKQVYVEIYEQLTGLTATAKCASDLLEKEFCHNVIKKVSHSKVSEKPVVLVIDELDLLCTRRQNILYSLFDWPTRHNNHRVLIVLAIANTMDLPERLLHPRVASRLGLTRLTFAPYSHEQLAQIVRHHLSSLSNMFQPKALELAARKVAAVSGDVRRALDICKRAAEIVSSIGKGNKEIDISHINAALKEMFTTPKSEAICACSLYEKLFLRAVIAEFQARSTEEARLDRCIRQMFALCRLEG
;
A
#
# COMPACT_ATOMS: atom_id res chain seq x y z
N MET A 1 3.25 73.84 -6.06
CA MET A 1 3.35 73.71 -4.60
C MET A 1 3.37 72.24 -4.22
N ASP A 2 4.42 71.45 -4.46
CA ASP A 2 5.69 71.48 -5.20
C ASP A 2 6.13 69.99 -5.19
N SER A 3 6.41 69.36 -6.33
CA SER A 3 7.73 69.25 -7.00
C SER A 3 8.76 68.47 -6.16
N GLU A 4 9.17 67.28 -6.61
CA GLU A 4 10.51 66.95 -7.19
C GLU A 4 11.52 66.60 -6.07
N ASP A 5 12.36 65.55 -6.10
CA ASP A 5 13.31 65.02 -7.09
C ASP A 5 13.61 63.53 -6.78
N SER A 6 13.74 62.58 -7.72
CA SER A 6 14.70 62.41 -8.83
C SER A 6 16.13 62.06 -8.38
N TYR A 7 16.65 60.89 -8.80
CA TYR A 7 18.04 60.64 -9.22
C TYR A 7 18.16 59.22 -9.82
N ASP A 8 18.14 59.17 -11.15
CA ASP A 8 18.75 58.15 -12.00
C ASP A 8 20.27 58.38 -12.05
N GLU A 9 21.06 57.31 -12.23
CA GLU A 9 22.23 57.41 -13.10
C GLU A 9 22.59 56.06 -13.76
N SER A 10 22.89 56.18 -15.05
CA SER A 10 23.00 55.15 -16.06
C SER A 10 24.45 54.94 -16.53
N SER A 11 24.75 53.72 -16.98
CA SER A 11 25.58 53.36 -18.15
C SER A 11 26.98 53.98 -18.36
N ILE A 12 28.00 53.12 -18.50
CA ILE A 12 29.05 53.29 -19.53
C ILE A 12 29.35 51.94 -20.21
N SER A 13 29.10 51.93 -21.51
CA SER A 13 29.59 50.99 -22.51
C SER A 13 30.86 51.53 -23.15
N THR A 14 31.84 50.68 -23.46
CA THR A 14 32.79 50.92 -24.56
C THR A 14 33.06 49.61 -25.32
N SER A 15 32.80 49.71 -26.61
CA SER A 15 33.09 48.83 -27.73
C SER A 15 34.59 48.61 -27.97
N GLU A 16 34.95 47.47 -28.55
CA GLU A 16 35.70 47.46 -29.82
C GLU A 16 35.59 46.11 -30.56
N SER A 17 35.60 46.23 -31.88
CA SER A 17 35.20 45.32 -32.95
C SER A 17 36.36 44.53 -33.56
N ASN A 18 36.04 43.43 -34.27
CA ASN A 18 36.52 43.05 -35.62
C ASN A 18 35.90 41.68 -36.00
N PHE A 19 34.93 41.60 -36.94
CA PHE A 19 35.08 41.27 -38.38
C PHE A 19 35.81 39.91 -38.60
N SER A 20 35.26 38.86 -39.23
CA SER A 20 34.73 38.76 -40.59
C SER A 20 33.93 37.45 -40.84
N THR A 21 32.85 37.55 -41.64
CA THR A 21 32.44 36.74 -42.84
C THR A 21 33.00 35.31 -43.04
N CYS A 22 32.35 34.32 -43.66
CA CYS A 22 31.13 34.16 -44.47
C CYS A 22 30.99 32.66 -44.86
N ASN A 23 29.78 32.29 -45.31
CA ASN A 23 29.47 31.25 -46.33
C ASN A 23 29.62 29.77 -45.95
N SER A 24 28.86 28.82 -46.51
CA SER A 24 27.51 28.68 -47.09
C SER A 24 27.47 27.24 -47.64
N SER A 25 26.30 26.60 -47.50
CA SER A 25 25.68 25.63 -48.44
C SER A 25 26.41 24.35 -48.90
N ASP A 26 25.71 23.22 -48.67
CA ASP A 26 25.34 22.15 -49.63
C ASP A 26 26.46 21.36 -50.35
N SER A 27 26.34 20.09 -50.75
CA SER A 27 25.50 18.91 -50.49
C SER A 27 26.00 17.85 -51.51
N SER A 28 25.99 16.54 -51.17
CA SER A 28 26.00 15.35 -52.09
C SER A 28 27.20 15.18 -53.07
N ASP A 29 27.70 14.02 -53.48
CA ASP A 29 27.39 12.58 -53.32
C ASP A 29 28.58 11.76 -53.93
N PHE A 30 28.52 10.42 -53.77
CA PHE A 30 29.03 9.35 -54.66
C PHE A 30 30.41 8.64 -54.43
N THR A 31 30.26 7.35 -54.05
CA THR A 31 30.92 6.08 -54.49
C THR A 31 32.41 5.75 -54.25
N GLU A 32 32.61 4.77 -53.35
CA GLU A 32 33.17 3.41 -53.54
C GLU A 32 34.36 3.16 -54.53
N GLN A 33 35.53 2.74 -54.02
CA GLN A 33 36.18 1.42 -54.27
C GLN A 33 37.68 1.32 -53.87
N GLN A 34 37.99 0.26 -53.12
CA GLN A 34 39.17 -0.65 -53.09
C GLN A 34 40.64 -0.13 -53.19
N PHE A 35 41.50 -0.49 -52.21
CA PHE A 35 42.56 -1.55 -52.30
C PHE A 35 43.63 -1.46 -51.17
N GLN A 36 43.78 -2.59 -50.45
CA GLN A 36 45.01 -3.27 -49.94
C GLN A 36 46.12 -2.64 -49.04
N HIS A 37 46.49 -3.47 -48.03
CA HIS A 37 47.78 -3.62 -47.32
C HIS A 37 48.23 -2.49 -46.36
N ARG A 38 48.85 -2.69 -45.18
CA ARG A 38 49.69 -3.76 -44.62
C ARG A 38 49.84 -3.59 -43.09
N ASN A 39 50.01 -4.73 -42.41
CA ASN A 39 50.83 -5.00 -41.20
C ASN A 39 50.66 -4.21 -39.89
N ARG A 40 50.14 -4.89 -38.86
CA ARG A 40 50.43 -4.62 -37.44
C ARG A 40 51.23 -5.76 -36.80
N LEU A 41 52.33 -5.40 -36.17
CA LEU A 41 53.27 -6.27 -35.44
C LEU A 41 52.74 -6.69 -34.06
N LYS A 42 53.31 -7.81 -33.58
CA LYS A 42 52.88 -8.71 -32.49
C LYS A 42 53.34 -8.29 -31.08
N GLY A 43 52.61 -8.81 -30.08
CA GLY A 43 53.15 -9.37 -28.82
C GLY A 43 52.18 -9.30 -27.62
N PRO A 44 52.23 -10.22 -26.63
CA PRO A 44 52.44 -11.67 -26.72
C PRO A 44 51.35 -12.51 -26.02
N ILE A 45 51.46 -13.83 -26.22
CA ILE A 45 50.53 -14.93 -25.90
C ILE A 45 50.93 -15.60 -24.56
N ILE A 46 49.95 -15.95 -23.71
CA ILE A 46 50.11 -16.99 -22.67
C ILE A 46 49.09 -18.11 -22.92
N LYS A 47 49.60 -19.35 -22.81
CA LYS A 47 49.06 -20.60 -23.35
C LYS A 47 48.04 -21.28 -22.42
N SER A 48 47.06 -21.94 -23.04
CA SER A 48 46.06 -22.86 -22.47
C SER A 48 46.57 -24.30 -22.37
N PHE A 49 46.12 -25.05 -21.35
CA PHE A 49 46.12 -26.53 -21.26
C PHE A 49 44.94 -27.01 -20.35
N PRO A 50 44.49 -28.30 -20.39
CA PRO A 50 43.05 -28.64 -20.47
C PRO A 50 42.46 -29.54 -19.34
N VAL A 51 41.12 -29.47 -19.21
CA VAL A 51 40.09 -30.52 -18.91
C VAL A 51 40.18 -31.39 -17.62
N ARG A 52 39.10 -31.37 -16.81
CA ARG A 52 38.36 -32.59 -16.38
C ARG A 52 36.96 -32.28 -15.83
N ARG A 53 35.93 -32.91 -16.43
CA ARG A 53 34.54 -33.00 -15.96
C ARG A 53 34.36 -34.33 -15.23
N THR A 54 33.73 -34.35 -14.07
CA THR A 54 33.25 -35.58 -13.40
C THR A 54 31.74 -35.49 -13.14
N LYS A 55 31.05 -36.60 -13.42
CA LYS A 55 29.60 -36.82 -13.31
C LYS A 55 29.21 -37.13 -11.85
N PRO A 56 27.97 -36.87 -11.41
CA PRO A 56 27.43 -37.47 -10.19
C PRO A 56 26.80 -38.84 -10.49
N ASN A 57 27.23 -39.87 -9.74
CA ASN A 57 26.66 -41.21 -9.78
C ASN A 57 25.55 -41.37 -8.73
N VAL A 58 24.48 -42.04 -9.16
CA VAL A 58 23.46 -42.71 -8.34
C VAL A 58 24.02 -44.07 -7.88
N CYS A 59 23.81 -44.45 -6.61
CA CYS A 59 23.44 -45.82 -6.24
C CYS A 59 23.05 -45.94 -4.76
N ALA A 60 22.19 -46.91 -4.50
CA ALA A 60 21.38 -47.09 -3.31
C ALA A 60 21.96 -48.11 -2.30
N ASN A 61 21.45 -48.01 -1.07
CA ASN A 61 20.74 -49.06 -0.30
C ASN A 61 21.36 -49.63 1.00
N LYS A 62 20.43 -49.79 1.99
CA LYS A 62 20.37 -50.69 3.16
C LYS A 62 20.98 -50.29 4.52
N GLY A 63 20.11 -49.75 5.39
CA GLY A 63 19.51 -50.49 6.52
C GLY A 63 20.30 -50.64 7.83
N SER A 64 19.87 -49.93 8.88
CA SER A 64 19.74 -50.51 10.23
C SER A 64 18.73 -49.72 11.08
N VAL A 65 17.91 -50.48 11.79
CA VAL A 65 16.76 -50.10 12.61
C VAL A 65 17.23 -49.80 14.03
N SER A 66 16.80 -48.69 14.65
CA SER A 66 16.51 -48.68 16.09
C SER A 66 15.68 -47.47 16.56
N ALA A 67 14.57 -47.80 17.19
CA ALA A 67 13.93 -47.17 18.36
C ALA A 67 13.37 -45.73 18.26
N HIS A 68 12.05 -45.71 18.07
CA HIS A 68 11.13 -44.71 18.62
C HIS A 68 11.46 -44.36 20.08
N ARG A 69 11.75 -43.08 20.34
CA ARG A 69 11.54 -42.47 21.66
C ARG A 69 10.47 -41.39 21.52
N LYS A 70 9.23 -41.78 21.83
CA LYS A 70 8.08 -40.88 22.01
C LYS A 70 8.48 -39.78 23.01
N ARG A 71 8.60 -38.54 22.54
CA ARG A 71 8.59 -37.36 23.41
C ARG A 71 7.14 -36.95 23.62
N THR A 72 6.71 -37.02 24.87
CA THR A 72 5.43 -36.51 25.37
C THR A 72 5.34 -34.99 25.14
N PRO A 73 4.20 -34.45 24.69
CA PRO A 73 4.03 -33.01 24.55
C PRO A 73 3.80 -32.41 25.94
N SER A 74 4.83 -31.76 26.48
CA SER A 74 4.70 -30.89 27.65
C SER A 74 4.51 -29.45 27.19
N GLN A 75 3.29 -28.94 27.37
CA GLN A 75 2.93 -27.52 27.58
C GLN A 75 3.50 -26.42 26.67
N VAL A 76 3.74 -26.66 25.37
CA VAL A 76 4.09 -25.59 24.40
C VAL A 76 2.87 -25.02 23.66
N SER A 77 1.67 -25.60 23.83
CA SER A 77 0.48 -25.29 23.04
C SER A 77 -0.28 -24.00 23.40
N ARG A 78 0.25 -23.15 24.31
CA ARG A 78 -0.41 -21.89 24.71
C ARG A 78 0.10 -20.65 23.96
N GLY A 79 1.22 -20.74 23.25
CA GLY A 79 1.73 -19.62 22.45
C GLY A 79 1.08 -19.47 21.08
N GLU A 80 0.64 -20.59 20.47
CA GLU A 80 0.05 -20.59 19.13
C GLU A 80 -1.45 -20.23 19.13
N SER A 81 -2.10 -20.26 20.29
CA SER A 81 -3.49 -19.82 20.49
C SER A 81 -3.64 -18.31 20.69
N PHE A 82 -2.54 -17.54 20.71
CA PHE A 82 -2.57 -16.08 20.79
C PHE A 82 -3.00 -15.38 19.49
N LEU A 83 -3.02 -16.08 18.34
CA LEU A 83 -2.85 -15.43 17.03
C LEU A 83 -3.93 -15.68 15.98
N ASN A 84 -4.93 -16.54 16.23
CA ASN A 84 -6.07 -16.69 15.30
C ASN A 84 -7.26 -15.83 15.73
N LEU A 85 -7.01 -14.52 15.86
CA LEU A 85 -8.06 -13.52 16.06
C LEU A 85 -8.04 -12.45 14.96
N SER A 86 -7.67 -12.83 13.75
CA SER A 86 -7.70 -11.98 12.56
C SER A 86 -9.11 -11.75 12.01
N SER A 87 -10.15 -12.20 12.71
CA SER A 87 -11.55 -12.00 12.28
C SER A 87 -12.53 -11.99 13.47
N THR A 88 -12.24 -11.24 14.54
CA THR A 88 -13.33 -10.87 15.46
C THR A 88 -14.09 -9.72 14.85
N ASN A 89 -15.08 -10.05 14.03
CA ASN A 89 -16.32 -9.29 14.07
C ASN A 89 -16.69 -9.18 15.56
N SER A 90 -16.76 -7.95 16.06
CA SER A 90 -17.30 -7.70 17.39
C SER A 90 -18.66 -8.38 17.49
N GLU A 91 -19.01 -8.84 18.68
CA GLU A 91 -20.35 -9.35 19.02
C GLU A 91 -21.46 -8.35 18.62
N TYR A 92 -21.09 -7.08 18.41
CA TYR A 92 -21.93 -5.96 18.07
C TYR A 92 -22.06 -5.67 16.57
N GLY A 93 -21.30 -6.32 15.68
CA GLY A 93 -21.43 -6.10 14.23
C GLY A 93 -20.83 -4.80 13.68
N TRP A 94 -20.33 -3.88 14.53
CA TRP A 94 -19.58 -2.67 14.13
C TRP A 94 -18.20 -2.61 14.79
N LEU A 95 -17.27 -1.84 14.21
CA LEU A 95 -15.91 -1.68 14.75
C LEU A 95 -15.88 -0.55 15.81
N PRO A 96 -15.21 -0.75 16.96
CA PRO A 96 -15.06 0.29 17.97
C PRO A 96 -14.33 1.53 17.42
N GLY A 97 -14.87 2.72 17.70
CA GLY A 97 -14.30 4.00 17.27
C GLY A 97 -14.54 4.34 15.81
N ARG A 98 -15.41 3.59 15.11
CA ARG A 98 -15.86 3.83 13.73
C ARG A 98 -17.38 3.80 13.58
N GLU A 99 -18.10 4.14 14.64
CA GLU A 99 -19.56 4.08 14.69
C GLU A 99 -20.18 5.08 13.70
N GLN A 100 -19.63 6.28 13.60
CA GLN A 100 -20.11 7.32 12.68
C GLN A 100 -19.87 6.95 11.22
N GLU A 101 -18.69 6.42 10.89
CA GLU A 101 -18.39 5.95 9.54
C GLU A 101 -19.26 4.75 9.15
N PHE A 102 -19.52 3.84 10.09
CA PHE A 102 -20.44 2.73 9.89
C PHE A 102 -21.85 3.23 9.55
N GLU A 103 -22.39 4.16 10.34
CA GLU A 103 -23.72 4.74 10.12
C GLU A 103 -23.81 5.46 8.77
N ASN A 104 -22.78 6.21 8.39
CA ASN A 104 -22.72 6.92 7.10
C ASN A 104 -22.75 5.94 5.91
N ILE A 105 -21.96 4.86 5.96
CA ILE A 105 -21.93 3.85 4.90
C ILE A 105 -23.28 3.10 4.86
N TYR A 106 -23.79 2.69 6.02
CA TYR A 106 -25.07 1.99 6.13
C TYR A 106 -26.22 2.82 5.56
N THR A 107 -26.33 4.08 5.99
CA THR A 107 -27.36 5.02 5.54
C THR A 107 -27.25 5.30 4.04
N PHE A 108 -26.03 5.45 3.53
CA PHE A 108 -25.81 5.63 2.08
C PHE A 108 -26.33 4.44 1.28
N ILE A 109 -25.95 3.21 1.64
CA ILE A 109 -26.40 2.00 0.92
C ILE A 109 -27.91 1.84 1.06
N LEU A 110 -28.45 2.00 2.27
CA LEU A 110 -29.89 1.90 2.54
C LEU A 110 -30.71 2.87 1.69
N ASN A 111 -30.31 4.15 1.65
CA ASN A 111 -30.99 5.17 0.86
C ASN A 111 -30.96 4.83 -0.64
N LYS A 112 -29.82 4.36 -1.15
CA LYS A 112 -29.66 3.99 -2.56
C LYS A 112 -30.47 2.77 -2.94
N LEU A 113 -30.52 1.76 -2.07
CA LEU A 113 -31.37 0.58 -2.25
C LEU A 113 -32.85 0.94 -2.20
N SER A 114 -33.27 1.79 -1.25
CA SER A 114 -34.68 2.20 -1.09
C SER A 114 -35.18 3.05 -2.25
N GLN A 115 -34.31 3.93 -2.79
CA GLN A 115 -34.61 4.77 -3.94
C GLN A 115 -34.46 4.04 -5.29
N ASN A 116 -34.02 2.77 -5.27
CA ASN A 116 -33.65 2.00 -6.46
C ASN A 116 -32.75 2.82 -7.41
N SER A 117 -31.76 3.51 -6.83
CA SER A 117 -30.90 4.48 -7.53
C SER A 117 -29.45 4.05 -7.44
N GLY A 118 -28.74 4.17 -8.56
CA GLY A 118 -27.29 3.97 -8.60
C GLY A 118 -26.55 5.08 -7.85
N GLY A 119 -25.32 4.77 -7.47
CA GLY A 119 -24.45 5.74 -6.83
C GLY A 119 -23.06 5.21 -6.63
N CYS A 120 -22.14 6.12 -6.33
CA CYS A 120 -20.81 5.76 -5.91
C CYS A 120 -20.46 6.52 -4.63
N MET A 121 -19.68 5.86 -3.77
CA MET A 121 -19.13 6.43 -2.56
C MET A 121 -17.64 6.19 -2.56
N TYR A 122 -16.90 7.27 -2.32
CA TYR A 122 -15.45 7.22 -2.25
C TYR A 122 -15.00 7.19 -0.80
N ILE A 123 -14.30 6.13 -0.41
CA ILE A 123 -13.80 5.91 0.94
C ILE A 123 -12.28 6.02 0.90
N SER A 124 -11.73 6.99 1.62
CA SER A 124 -10.28 7.24 1.65
C SER A 124 -9.73 7.26 3.07
N GLY A 125 -8.42 7.04 3.22
CA GLY A 125 -7.73 7.17 4.50
C GLY A 125 -6.42 6.37 4.53
N ILE A 126 -5.60 6.61 5.54
CA ILE A 126 -4.31 5.93 5.71
C ILE A 126 -4.53 4.40 5.87
N PRO A 127 -3.60 3.53 5.46
CA PRO A 127 -3.66 2.10 5.79
C PRO A 127 -3.80 1.89 7.30
N GLY A 128 -4.51 0.83 7.69
CA GLY A 128 -4.67 0.46 9.10
C GLY A 128 -5.78 1.21 9.85
N THR A 129 -6.55 2.08 9.19
CA THR A 129 -7.69 2.80 9.79
C THR A 129 -9.00 2.01 9.82
N GLY A 130 -9.02 0.77 9.32
CA GLY A 130 -10.21 -0.10 9.39
C GLY A 130 -11.25 0.10 8.26
N LYS A 131 -10.88 0.73 7.14
CA LYS A 131 -11.77 0.97 5.98
C LYS A 131 -12.46 -0.29 5.47
N THR A 132 -11.67 -1.29 5.05
CA THR A 132 -12.16 -2.56 4.50
C THR A 132 -13.03 -3.31 5.52
N ALA A 133 -12.59 -3.36 6.78
CA ALA A 133 -13.31 -4.03 7.85
C ALA A 133 -14.66 -3.36 8.15
N SER A 134 -14.73 -2.03 8.11
CA SER A 134 -15.98 -1.28 8.33
C SER A 134 -16.99 -1.51 7.21
N VAL A 135 -16.55 -1.50 5.95
CA VAL A 135 -17.41 -1.81 4.80
C VAL A 135 -17.93 -3.25 4.87
N GLN A 136 -17.05 -4.22 5.16
CA GLN A 136 -17.44 -5.62 5.32
C GLN A 136 -18.42 -5.83 6.48
N ALA A 137 -18.23 -5.11 7.59
CA ALA A 137 -19.12 -5.15 8.75
C ALA A 137 -20.53 -4.63 8.42
N VAL A 138 -20.62 -3.51 7.69
CA VAL A 138 -21.90 -2.97 7.20
C VAL A 138 -22.61 -3.98 6.30
N LEU A 139 -21.92 -4.52 5.29
CA LEU A 139 -22.50 -5.47 4.35
C LEU A 139 -22.94 -6.76 5.04
N SER A 140 -22.14 -7.27 5.97
CA SER A 140 -22.48 -8.45 6.77
C SER A 140 -23.72 -8.20 7.62
N THR A 141 -23.83 -7.03 8.24
CA THR A 141 -25.00 -6.64 9.06
C THR A 141 -26.25 -6.52 8.19
N MET A 142 -26.16 -5.86 7.03
CA MET A 142 -27.27 -5.75 6.09
C MET A 142 -27.71 -7.12 5.56
N HIS A 143 -26.77 -8.02 5.25
CA HIS A 143 -27.11 -9.38 4.82
C HIS A 143 -27.79 -10.21 5.90
N LYS A 144 -27.32 -10.11 7.16
CA LYS A 144 -27.97 -10.76 8.31
C LYS A 144 -29.40 -10.25 8.49
N LEU A 145 -29.59 -8.94 8.46
CA LEU A 145 -30.91 -8.33 8.56
C LEU A 145 -31.85 -8.85 7.47
N VAL A 146 -31.40 -8.89 6.20
CA VAL A 146 -32.18 -9.42 5.07
C VAL A 146 -32.52 -10.91 5.26
N ALA A 147 -31.62 -11.71 5.84
CA ALA A 147 -31.83 -13.14 6.06
C ALA A 147 -32.79 -13.43 7.23
N ASP A 148 -32.68 -12.66 8.32
CA ASP A 148 -33.47 -12.84 9.55
C ASP A 148 -34.89 -12.29 9.37
N SER A 149 -35.07 -11.24 8.57
CA SER A 149 -36.38 -10.66 8.27
C SER A 149 -37.09 -11.40 7.13
N GLY A 150 -37.62 -12.59 7.43
CA GLY A 150 -38.49 -13.34 6.51
C GLY A 150 -39.85 -12.68 6.25
N LEU A 151 -40.18 -11.57 6.92
CA LEU A 151 -41.43 -10.83 6.82
C LEU A 151 -41.11 -9.33 6.82
N GLU A 152 -41.45 -8.65 5.71
CA GLU A 152 -41.46 -7.18 5.54
C GLU A 152 -40.20 -6.42 6.01
N SER A 153 -39.06 -6.68 5.37
CA SER A 153 -37.90 -5.79 5.52
C SER A 153 -37.94 -4.63 4.52
N GLN A 154 -37.66 -3.42 5.01
CA GLN A 154 -37.48 -2.19 4.22
C GLN A 154 -36.34 -2.27 3.19
N ILE A 155 -35.53 -3.34 3.23
CA ILE A 155 -34.32 -3.50 2.42
C ILE A 155 -34.55 -4.57 1.34
N PRO A 156 -34.43 -4.22 0.05
CA PRO A 156 -34.54 -5.20 -1.03
C PRO A 156 -33.35 -6.17 -1.02
N THR A 157 -33.56 -7.42 -1.44
CA THR A 157 -32.45 -8.39 -1.57
C THR A 157 -31.43 -7.91 -2.61
N PHE A 158 -30.16 -7.80 -2.23
CA PHE A 158 -29.08 -7.34 -3.10
C PHE A 158 -27.95 -8.38 -3.20
N GLN A 159 -27.14 -8.30 -4.26
CA GLN A 159 -25.93 -9.09 -4.45
C GLN A 159 -24.70 -8.23 -4.13
N VAL A 160 -23.74 -8.79 -3.38
CA VAL A 160 -22.46 -8.15 -3.11
C VAL A 160 -21.39 -8.74 -4.00
N ILE A 161 -20.60 -7.89 -4.62
CA ILE A 161 -19.41 -8.25 -5.40
C ILE A 161 -18.22 -7.55 -4.75
N TYR A 162 -17.17 -8.30 -4.43
CA TYR A 162 -15.98 -7.77 -3.79
C TYR A 162 -14.76 -7.99 -4.66
N VAL A 163 -14.10 -6.91 -5.05
CA VAL A 163 -12.89 -6.91 -5.87
C VAL A 163 -11.78 -6.21 -5.12
N ASN A 164 -10.59 -6.80 -5.10
CA ASN A 164 -9.40 -6.19 -4.52
C ASN A 164 -8.36 -5.92 -5.63
N GLY A 165 -7.93 -4.67 -5.77
CA GLY A 165 -6.91 -4.24 -6.72
C GLY A 165 -5.58 -4.98 -6.58
N MET A 166 -5.18 -5.38 -5.37
CA MET A 166 -3.95 -6.17 -5.14
C MET A 166 -4.02 -7.61 -5.67
N ARG A 167 -5.22 -8.18 -5.79
CA ARG A 167 -5.39 -9.55 -6.31
C ARG A 167 -5.28 -9.59 -7.84
N VAL A 168 -5.36 -8.44 -8.48
CA VAL A 168 -5.41 -8.30 -9.93
C VAL A 168 -4.05 -7.86 -10.47
N SER A 169 -3.47 -8.65 -11.38
CA SER A 169 -2.16 -8.37 -11.98
C SER A 169 -2.22 -7.31 -13.10
N ASP A 170 -3.19 -7.41 -14.00
CA ASP A 170 -3.51 -6.40 -15.02
C ASP A 170 -4.86 -5.75 -14.68
N PRO A 171 -4.95 -4.41 -14.54
CA PRO A 171 -6.20 -3.72 -14.20
C PRO A 171 -7.42 -4.12 -15.04
N LYS A 172 -7.25 -4.60 -16.28
CA LYS A 172 -8.35 -5.09 -17.12
C LYS A 172 -9.02 -6.37 -16.60
N GLN A 173 -8.32 -7.18 -15.80
CA GLN A 173 -8.87 -8.41 -15.22
C GLN A 173 -9.93 -8.13 -14.16
N VAL A 174 -10.04 -6.89 -13.68
CA VAL A 174 -11.15 -6.46 -12.82
C VAL A 174 -12.50 -6.77 -13.45
N TYR A 175 -12.65 -6.61 -14.77
CA TYR A 175 -13.90 -6.95 -15.45
C TYR A 175 -14.21 -8.44 -15.42
N VAL A 176 -13.18 -9.29 -15.48
CA VAL A 176 -13.35 -10.74 -15.40
C VAL A 176 -13.84 -11.12 -14.01
N GLU A 177 -13.19 -10.59 -12.96
CA GLU A 177 -13.57 -10.86 -11.56
C GLU A 177 -15.01 -10.40 -11.26
N ILE A 178 -15.39 -9.20 -11.72
CA ILE A 178 -16.77 -8.70 -11.55
C ILE A 178 -17.76 -9.60 -12.29
N TYR A 179 -17.48 -9.96 -13.53
CA TYR A 179 -18.38 -10.77 -14.36
C TYR A 179 -18.53 -12.20 -13.82
N GLU A 180 -17.43 -12.80 -13.36
CA GLU A 180 -17.41 -14.13 -12.75
C GLU A 180 -18.22 -14.14 -11.45
N GLN A 181 -18.06 -13.16 -10.57
CA GLN A 181 -18.87 -13.07 -9.35
C GLN A 181 -20.35 -12.75 -9.62
N LEU A 182 -20.64 -12.08 -10.75
CA LEU A 182 -22.01 -11.71 -11.13
C LEU A 182 -22.78 -12.89 -11.75
N THR A 183 -22.16 -13.63 -12.67
CA THR A 183 -22.81 -14.69 -13.48
C THR A 183 -22.36 -16.10 -13.16
N GLY A 184 -21.22 -16.29 -12.49
CA GLY A 184 -20.55 -17.58 -12.30
C GLY A 184 -19.77 -18.06 -13.53
N LEU A 185 -19.66 -17.25 -14.60
CA LEU A 185 -18.97 -17.62 -15.84
C LEU A 185 -17.68 -16.82 -16.01
N THR A 186 -16.64 -17.48 -16.52
CA THR A 186 -15.38 -16.83 -16.87
C THR A 186 -15.39 -16.38 -18.32
N ALA A 187 -14.98 -15.13 -18.57
CA ALA A 187 -14.84 -14.58 -19.92
C ALA A 187 -13.49 -13.87 -20.07
N THR A 188 -13.07 -13.61 -21.31
CA THR A 188 -11.89 -12.78 -21.56
C THR A 188 -12.17 -11.32 -21.18
N ALA A 189 -11.16 -10.56 -20.73
CA ALA A 189 -11.36 -9.20 -20.21
C ALA A 189 -12.11 -8.24 -21.17
N LYS A 190 -11.90 -8.35 -22.48
CA LYS A 190 -12.66 -7.55 -23.47
C LYS A 190 -14.13 -7.96 -23.51
N CYS A 191 -14.39 -9.25 -23.64
CA CYS A 191 -15.74 -9.79 -23.68
C CYS A 191 -16.49 -9.51 -22.37
N ALA A 192 -15.81 -9.65 -21.22
CA ALA A 192 -16.36 -9.31 -19.91
C ALA A 192 -16.74 -7.81 -19.84
N SER A 193 -15.89 -6.90 -20.32
CA SER A 193 -16.23 -5.47 -20.37
C SER A 193 -17.48 -5.20 -21.22
N ASP A 194 -17.58 -5.79 -22.42
CA ASP A 194 -18.71 -5.59 -23.33
C ASP A 194 -20.01 -6.19 -22.75
N LEU A 195 -19.90 -7.32 -22.05
CA LEU A 195 -21.04 -7.96 -21.38
C LEU A 195 -21.50 -7.15 -20.17
N LEU A 196 -20.58 -6.70 -19.31
CA LEU A 196 -20.91 -5.84 -18.17
C LEU A 196 -21.51 -4.51 -18.62
N GLU A 197 -21.04 -3.93 -19.74
CA GLU A 197 -21.67 -2.74 -20.31
C GLU A 197 -23.09 -3.03 -20.81
N LYS A 198 -23.36 -4.22 -21.36
CA LYS A 198 -24.73 -4.62 -21.72
C LYS A 198 -25.63 -4.79 -20.50
N GLU A 199 -25.12 -5.41 -19.43
CA GLU A 199 -25.86 -5.63 -18.18
C GLU A 199 -26.17 -4.32 -17.46
N PHE A 200 -25.20 -3.41 -17.36
CA PHE A 200 -25.36 -2.18 -16.58
C PHE A 200 -25.82 -0.96 -17.38
N CYS A 201 -25.54 -0.88 -18.68
CA CYS A 201 -25.80 0.35 -19.45
C CYS A 201 -26.87 0.20 -20.53
N HIS A 202 -27.16 -1.02 -21.00
CA HIS A 202 -27.96 -1.17 -22.20
C HIS A 202 -29.44 -1.33 -21.89
N ASN A 203 -30.24 -0.45 -22.50
CA ASN A 203 -31.67 -0.65 -22.69
C ASN A 203 -31.87 -1.92 -23.50
N VAL A 204 -32.05 -3.06 -22.85
CA VAL A 204 -32.78 -4.14 -23.47
C VAL A 204 -34.22 -3.64 -23.57
N ILE A 205 -34.55 -3.00 -24.70
CA ILE A 205 -35.91 -2.87 -25.19
C ILE A 205 -36.40 -4.30 -25.44
N LYS A 206 -36.76 -5.02 -24.38
CA LYS A 206 -37.49 -6.28 -24.52
C LYS A 206 -38.94 -5.89 -24.73
N LYS A 207 -39.31 -5.81 -26.01
CA LYS A 207 -40.62 -6.24 -26.53
C LYS A 207 -40.84 -7.73 -26.21
N VAL A 208 -40.78 -8.12 -24.94
CA VAL A 208 -41.17 -9.45 -24.47
C VAL A 208 -41.88 -9.26 -23.14
N SER A 209 -43.19 -9.14 -23.25
CA SER A 209 -44.18 -9.83 -22.45
C SER A 209 -43.88 -10.02 -20.96
N HIS A 210 -44.63 -9.28 -20.12
CA HIS A 210 -45.10 -9.69 -18.80
C HIS A 210 -44.12 -10.47 -17.89
N SER A 211 -43.17 -9.78 -17.27
CA SER A 211 -42.73 -10.04 -15.88
C SER A 211 -41.85 -8.88 -15.41
N LYS A 212 -42.41 -8.00 -14.58
CA LYS A 212 -41.69 -6.93 -13.85
C LYS A 212 -40.79 -7.56 -12.78
N VAL A 213 -39.64 -8.12 -13.15
CA VAL A 213 -38.62 -8.50 -12.17
C VAL A 213 -37.39 -7.64 -12.46
N SER A 214 -37.30 -6.50 -11.79
CA SER A 214 -36.02 -5.80 -11.65
C SER A 214 -35.04 -6.80 -11.06
N GLU A 215 -33.91 -7.03 -11.73
CA GLU A 215 -32.87 -7.89 -11.16
C GLU A 215 -32.35 -7.29 -9.86
N LYS A 216 -31.87 -8.16 -8.97
CA LYS A 216 -31.43 -7.78 -7.62
C LYS A 216 -30.34 -6.70 -7.71
N PRO A 217 -30.43 -5.56 -7.01
CA PRO A 217 -29.39 -4.54 -7.03
C PRO A 217 -28.01 -5.13 -6.67
N VAL A 218 -26.93 -4.54 -7.23
CA VAL A 218 -25.54 -4.92 -6.96
C VAL A 218 -24.88 -3.87 -6.10
N VAL A 219 -24.23 -4.31 -5.04
CA VAL A 219 -23.25 -3.50 -4.31
C VAL A 219 -21.85 -4.00 -4.68
N LEU A 220 -21.12 -3.20 -5.46
CA LEU A 220 -19.76 -3.48 -5.90
C LEU A 220 -18.78 -2.77 -4.96
N VAL A 221 -17.99 -3.54 -4.23
CA VAL A 221 -16.88 -3.04 -3.40
C VAL A 221 -15.58 -3.21 -4.16
N ILE A 222 -14.85 -2.11 -4.34
CA ILE A 222 -13.54 -2.09 -4.97
C ILE A 222 -12.53 -1.64 -3.92
N ASP A 223 -11.75 -2.58 -3.39
CA ASP A 223 -10.66 -2.30 -2.47
C ASP A 223 -9.36 -1.99 -3.23
N GLU A 224 -8.53 -1.12 -2.65
CA GLU A 224 -7.28 -0.64 -3.24
C GLU A 224 -7.44 -0.08 -4.68
N LEU A 225 -8.41 0.82 -4.86
CA LEU A 225 -8.73 1.45 -6.15
C LEU A 225 -7.55 2.18 -6.78
N ASP A 226 -6.65 2.74 -5.98
CA ASP A 226 -5.46 3.46 -6.43
C ASP A 226 -4.54 2.59 -7.29
N LEU A 227 -4.53 1.26 -7.10
CA LEU A 227 -3.78 0.32 -7.94
C LEU A 227 -4.38 0.13 -9.33
N LEU A 228 -5.68 0.37 -9.49
CA LEU A 228 -6.37 0.29 -10.78
C LEU A 228 -6.20 1.58 -11.62
N CYS A 229 -5.60 2.62 -11.03
CA CYS A 229 -5.37 3.90 -11.69
C CYS A 229 -4.22 3.81 -12.70
N THR A 230 -4.58 3.62 -13.97
CA THR A 230 -3.64 3.69 -15.11
C THR A 230 -3.65 5.09 -15.74
N ARG A 231 -2.63 5.42 -16.57
CA ARG A 231 -2.57 6.72 -17.27
C ARG A 231 -3.81 7.04 -18.12
N ARG A 232 -4.44 6.03 -18.73
CA ARG A 232 -5.62 6.23 -19.59
C ARG A 232 -6.94 6.26 -18.80
N GLN A 233 -6.99 5.68 -17.61
CA GLN A 233 -8.15 5.69 -16.69
C GLN A 233 -9.48 5.16 -17.26
N ASN A 234 -9.45 4.47 -18.40
CA ASN A 234 -10.66 3.92 -19.03
C ASN A 234 -11.45 3.03 -18.07
N ILE A 235 -10.76 2.24 -17.23
CA ILE A 235 -11.39 1.32 -16.28
C ILE A 235 -12.17 2.08 -15.20
N LEU A 236 -11.53 3.07 -14.58
CA LEU A 236 -12.16 3.91 -13.57
C LEU A 236 -13.34 4.70 -14.16
N TYR A 237 -13.19 5.19 -15.40
CA TYR A 237 -14.29 5.84 -16.10
C TYR A 237 -15.49 4.91 -16.25
N SER A 238 -15.30 3.70 -16.78
CA SER A 238 -16.40 2.75 -16.96
C SER A 238 -17.07 2.39 -15.64
N LEU A 239 -16.29 2.07 -14.60
CA LEU A 239 -16.82 1.68 -13.28
C LEU A 239 -17.65 2.78 -12.61
N PHE A 240 -17.28 4.06 -12.77
CA PHE A 240 -18.02 5.18 -12.21
C PHE A 240 -19.10 5.74 -13.14
N ASP A 241 -19.07 5.41 -14.44
CA ASP A 241 -20.13 5.78 -15.38
C ASP A 241 -21.34 4.84 -15.25
N TRP A 242 -21.14 3.55 -15.01
CA TRP A 242 -22.23 2.56 -14.88
C TRP A 242 -23.32 2.94 -13.85
N PRO A 243 -23.00 3.42 -12.63
CA PRO A 243 -24.01 3.82 -11.64
C PRO A 243 -24.78 5.10 -12.02
N THR A 244 -24.24 5.93 -12.91
CA THR A 244 -24.84 7.23 -13.27
C THR A 244 -25.88 7.13 -14.38
N ARG A 245 -25.97 5.99 -15.07
CA ARG A 245 -26.96 5.80 -16.13
C ARG A 245 -28.33 5.44 -15.52
N HIS A 246 -29.39 6.05 -16.05
CA HIS A 246 -30.72 6.08 -15.42
C HIS A 246 -31.73 5.06 -15.97
N ASN A 247 -31.32 4.08 -16.77
CA ASN A 247 -32.23 3.05 -17.33
C ASN A 247 -31.56 1.67 -17.31
N ASN A 248 -31.03 1.29 -16.16
CA ASN A 248 -30.25 0.07 -16.05
C ASN A 248 -31.20 -1.13 -15.83
N HIS A 249 -30.88 -2.28 -16.44
CA HIS A 249 -31.53 -3.56 -16.10
C HIS A 249 -31.36 -3.88 -14.61
N ARG A 250 -30.27 -3.37 -14.03
CA ARG A 250 -29.80 -3.65 -12.69
C ARG A 250 -29.19 -2.39 -12.05
N VAL A 251 -29.63 -2.05 -10.84
CA VAL A 251 -29.06 -0.92 -10.09
C VAL A 251 -27.68 -1.30 -9.54
N LEU A 252 -26.70 -0.41 -9.73
CA LEU A 252 -25.33 -0.59 -9.28
C LEU A 252 -24.94 0.49 -8.27
N ILE A 253 -24.46 0.05 -7.11
CA ILE A 253 -23.90 0.90 -6.05
C ILE A 253 -22.42 0.56 -5.94
N VAL A 254 -21.53 1.54 -6.14
CA VAL A 254 -20.08 1.33 -6.10
C VAL A 254 -19.49 1.92 -4.82
N LEU A 255 -18.84 1.11 -4.01
CA LEU A 255 -18.04 1.52 -2.86
C LEU A 255 -16.57 1.40 -3.25
N ALA A 256 -15.90 2.53 -3.42
CA ALA A 256 -14.51 2.57 -3.86
C ALA A 256 -13.60 2.95 -2.68
N ILE A 257 -12.76 2.02 -2.24
CA ILE A 257 -11.83 2.18 -1.12
C ILE A 257 -10.43 2.45 -1.69
N ALA A 258 -9.77 3.49 -1.20
CA ALA A 258 -8.40 3.84 -1.58
C ALA A 258 -7.59 4.34 -0.37
N ASN A 259 -6.26 4.32 -0.49
CA ASN A 259 -5.39 4.82 0.57
C ASN A 259 -5.07 6.33 0.43
N THR A 260 -5.16 6.85 -0.79
CA THR A 260 -4.86 8.26 -1.08
C THR A 260 -6.11 9.13 -0.91
N MET A 261 -6.07 10.18 -0.09
CA MET A 261 -7.23 11.09 0.08
C MET A 261 -7.53 11.91 -1.18
N ASP A 262 -6.48 12.41 -1.83
CA ASP A 262 -6.57 13.33 -2.96
C ASP A 262 -6.61 12.60 -4.32
N LEU A 263 -6.84 11.28 -4.34
CA LEU A 263 -6.88 10.49 -5.58
C LEU A 263 -7.83 11.12 -6.61
N PRO A 264 -9.06 11.55 -6.24
CA PRO A 264 -10.02 12.09 -7.21
C PRO A 264 -9.60 13.42 -7.82
N GLU A 265 -8.82 14.22 -7.10
CA GLU A 265 -8.44 15.59 -7.52
C GLU A 265 -7.08 15.61 -8.22
N ARG A 266 -6.14 14.81 -7.73
CA ARG A 266 -4.75 14.81 -8.21
C ARG A 266 -4.53 13.87 -9.38
N LEU A 267 -5.20 12.71 -9.35
CA LEU A 267 -4.92 11.62 -10.28
C LEU A 267 -6.05 11.44 -11.28
N LEU A 268 -7.33 11.53 -10.89
CA LEU A 268 -8.42 11.31 -11.83
C LEU A 268 -8.65 12.48 -12.79
N HIS A 269 -8.97 12.15 -14.05
CA HIS A 269 -9.42 13.12 -15.02
C HIS A 269 -10.74 13.78 -14.51
N PRO A 270 -10.95 15.11 -14.69
CA PRO A 270 -12.12 15.81 -14.16
C PRO A 270 -13.47 15.16 -14.49
N ARG A 271 -13.61 14.61 -15.70
CA ARG A 271 -14.79 13.83 -16.15
C ARG A 271 -15.11 12.59 -15.29
N VAL A 272 -14.09 11.92 -14.75
CA VAL A 272 -14.23 10.75 -13.88
C VAL A 272 -14.52 11.22 -12.45
N ALA A 273 -13.79 12.22 -11.97
CA ALA A 273 -13.99 12.81 -10.65
C ALA A 273 -15.40 13.39 -10.47
N SER A 274 -15.94 14.04 -11.51
CA SER A 274 -17.31 14.56 -11.51
C SER A 274 -18.38 13.47 -11.37
N ARG A 275 -18.12 12.24 -11.85
CA ARG A 275 -19.05 11.11 -11.73
C ARG A 275 -18.99 10.45 -10.37
N LEU A 276 -17.81 10.47 -9.73
CA LEU A 276 -17.64 10.03 -8.35
C LEU A 276 -18.50 10.84 -7.36
N GLY A 277 -18.89 12.05 -7.76
CA GLY A 277 -19.74 12.94 -7.00
C GLY A 277 -19.05 13.53 -5.76
N LEU A 278 -19.88 14.06 -4.86
CA LEU A 278 -19.46 14.70 -3.61
C LEU A 278 -19.54 13.75 -2.39
N THR A 279 -20.01 12.52 -2.59
CA THR A 279 -20.18 11.50 -1.56
C THR A 279 -18.85 10.85 -1.20
N ARG A 280 -18.05 11.59 -0.43
CA ARG A 280 -16.72 11.17 0.05
C ARG A 280 -16.76 10.94 1.56
N LEU A 281 -16.17 9.84 2.00
CA LEU A 281 -15.98 9.52 3.42
C LEU A 281 -14.49 9.32 3.68
N THR A 282 -13.96 10.10 4.62
CA THR A 282 -12.55 10.06 4.99
C THR A 282 -12.38 9.40 6.36
N PHE A 283 -11.61 8.32 6.39
CA PHE A 283 -11.18 7.66 7.61
C PHE A 283 -9.93 8.35 8.15
N ALA A 284 -10.12 9.22 9.15
CA ALA A 284 -9.02 9.83 9.88
C ALA A 284 -8.19 8.77 10.62
N PRO A 285 -6.89 8.99 10.89
CA PRO A 285 -6.10 8.12 11.77
C PRO A 285 -6.75 7.96 13.14
N TYR A 286 -6.57 6.82 13.80
CA TYR A 286 -7.18 6.60 15.11
C TYR A 286 -6.56 7.49 16.19
N SER A 287 -7.42 8.06 17.03
CA SER A 287 -7.00 8.74 18.25
C SER A 287 -6.40 7.75 19.25
N HIS A 288 -5.56 8.25 20.16
CA HIS A 288 -4.99 7.44 21.24
C HIS A 288 -6.07 6.78 22.12
N GLU A 289 -7.21 7.44 22.35
CA GLU A 289 -8.33 6.86 23.11
C GLU A 289 -8.97 5.70 22.36
N GLN A 290 -9.25 5.89 21.05
CA GLN A 290 -9.81 4.86 20.19
C GLN A 290 -8.86 3.66 20.08
N LEU A 291 -7.56 3.89 19.87
CA LEU A 291 -6.56 2.82 19.86
C LEU A 291 -6.53 2.06 21.19
N ALA A 292 -6.55 2.76 22.33
CA ALA A 292 -6.56 2.12 23.64
C ALA A 292 -7.82 1.25 23.84
N GLN A 293 -8.98 1.73 23.41
CA GLN A 293 -10.24 0.96 23.44
C GLN A 293 -10.18 -0.28 22.55
N ILE A 294 -9.72 -0.13 21.30
CA ILE A 294 -9.59 -1.23 20.34
C ILE A 294 -8.63 -2.29 20.90
N VAL A 295 -7.45 -1.89 21.36
CA VAL A 295 -6.47 -2.82 21.92
C VAL A 295 -7.02 -3.52 23.18
N ARG A 296 -7.71 -2.80 24.08
CA ARG A 296 -8.37 -3.41 25.24
C ARG A 296 -9.44 -4.43 24.84
N HIS A 297 -10.24 -4.11 23.83
CA HIS A 297 -11.27 -5.02 23.33
C HIS A 297 -10.64 -6.31 22.76
N HIS A 298 -9.60 -6.18 21.92
CA HIS A 298 -8.87 -7.32 21.36
C HIS A 298 -8.13 -8.15 22.42
N LEU A 299 -7.62 -7.50 23.48
CA LEU A 299 -6.92 -8.14 24.59
C LEU A 299 -7.83 -8.47 25.77
N SER A 300 -9.16 -8.41 25.62
CA SER A 300 -10.11 -8.64 26.72
C SER A 300 -9.93 -10.02 27.37
N SER A 301 -9.64 -11.04 26.57
CA SER A 301 -9.31 -12.40 27.01
C SER A 301 -7.98 -12.50 27.78
N LEU A 302 -7.11 -11.50 27.65
CA LEU A 302 -5.77 -11.41 28.23
C LEU A 302 -5.60 -10.17 29.13
N SER A 303 -6.72 -9.56 29.54
CA SER A 303 -6.75 -8.28 30.24
C SER A 303 -5.94 -8.28 31.54
N ASN A 304 -5.86 -9.42 32.22
CA ASN A 304 -5.09 -9.59 33.46
C ASN A 304 -3.56 -9.59 33.25
N MET A 305 -3.08 -9.66 32.01
CA MET A 305 -1.64 -9.66 31.71
C MET A 305 -1.09 -8.27 31.39
N PHE A 306 -1.94 -7.27 31.13
CA PHE A 306 -1.48 -5.95 30.70
C PHE A 306 -1.85 -4.88 31.72
N GLN A 307 -0.86 -4.10 32.16
CA GLN A 307 -1.15 -2.94 32.98
C GLN A 307 -1.88 -1.86 32.14
N PRO A 308 -2.97 -1.25 32.63
CA PRO A 308 -3.76 -0.29 31.85
C PRO A 308 -2.95 0.95 31.43
N LYS A 309 -1.99 1.38 32.26
CA LYS A 309 -1.07 2.49 31.96
C LYS A 309 -0.10 2.15 30.82
N ALA A 310 0.34 0.91 30.73
CA ALA A 310 1.25 0.45 29.67
C ALA A 310 0.54 0.43 28.30
N LEU A 311 -0.72 0.00 28.26
CA LEU A 311 -1.57 0.05 27.05
C LEU A 311 -1.82 1.48 26.58
N GLU A 312 -2.11 2.39 27.50
CA GLU A 312 -2.32 3.81 27.17
C GLU A 312 -1.05 4.46 26.60
N LEU A 313 0.12 4.12 27.17
CA LEU A 313 1.40 4.59 26.65
C LEU A 313 1.67 4.07 25.23
N ALA A 314 1.42 2.78 24.98
CA ALA A 314 1.54 2.19 23.64
C ALA A 314 0.62 2.90 22.63
N ALA A 315 -0.66 3.06 22.99
CA ALA A 315 -1.64 3.73 22.14
C ALA A 315 -1.26 5.19 21.84
N ARG A 316 -0.81 5.95 22.84
CA ARG A 316 -0.37 7.34 22.68
C ARG A 316 0.84 7.45 21.75
N LYS A 317 1.82 6.55 21.88
CA LYS A 317 3.01 6.53 21.02
C LYS A 317 2.67 6.20 19.57
N VAL A 318 1.76 5.24 19.34
CA VAL A 318 1.34 4.86 17.98
C VAL A 318 0.48 5.94 17.33
N ALA A 319 -0.45 6.54 18.09
CA ALA A 319 -1.29 7.64 17.60
C ALA A 319 -0.44 8.84 17.15
N ALA A 320 0.64 9.16 17.89
CA ALA A 320 1.53 10.27 17.54
C ALA A 320 2.34 10.04 16.26
N VAL A 321 2.58 8.78 15.85
CA VAL A 321 3.41 8.46 14.68
C VAL A 321 2.56 8.12 13.45
N SER A 322 1.51 7.33 13.60
CA SER A 322 0.79 6.74 12.46
C SER A 322 -0.72 6.60 12.67
N GLY A 323 -1.17 6.33 13.89
CA GLY A 323 -2.58 6.04 14.16
C GLY A 323 -3.10 4.73 13.54
N ASP A 324 -2.20 3.74 13.30
CA ASP A 324 -2.51 2.42 12.74
C ASP A 324 -2.74 1.38 13.86
N VAL A 325 -3.89 0.69 13.83
CA VAL A 325 -4.25 -0.37 14.78
C VAL A 325 -3.31 -1.57 14.70
N ARG A 326 -2.87 -1.95 13.49
CA ARG A 326 -2.00 -3.12 13.28
C ARG A 326 -0.69 -2.94 14.04
N ARG A 327 -0.09 -1.75 13.91
CA ARG A 327 1.13 -1.39 14.65
C ARG A 327 0.93 -1.42 16.16
N ALA A 328 -0.20 -0.93 16.67
CA ALA A 328 -0.49 -0.97 18.11
C ALA A 328 -0.59 -2.40 18.64
N LEU A 329 -1.24 -3.30 17.90
CA LEU A 329 -1.34 -4.71 18.24
C LEU A 329 0.02 -5.42 18.14
N ASP A 330 0.82 -5.10 17.12
CA ASP A 330 2.18 -5.67 16.96
C ASP A 330 3.10 -5.28 18.12
N ILE A 331 3.03 -4.04 18.61
CA ILE A 331 3.79 -3.59 19.80
C ILE A 331 3.37 -4.40 21.03
N CYS A 332 2.06 -4.57 21.25
CA CYS A 332 1.56 -5.33 22.40
C CYS A 332 1.97 -6.80 22.31
N LYS A 333 1.92 -7.38 21.11
CA LYS A 333 2.40 -8.74 20.83
C LYS A 333 3.89 -8.86 21.14
N ARG A 334 4.70 -7.92 20.65
CA ARG A 334 6.14 -7.95 20.89
C ARG A 334 6.50 -7.81 22.36
N ALA A 335 5.80 -6.94 23.09
CA ALA A 335 5.98 -6.81 24.54
C ALA A 335 5.64 -8.12 25.28
N ALA A 336 4.58 -8.83 24.87
CA ALA A 336 4.24 -10.13 25.43
C ALA A 336 5.31 -11.21 25.13
N GLU A 337 5.89 -11.20 23.93
CA GLU A 337 7.01 -12.07 23.56
C GLU A 337 8.25 -11.82 24.42
N ILE A 338 8.59 -10.55 24.69
CA ILE A 338 9.71 -10.17 25.56
C ILE A 338 9.51 -10.72 26.97
N VAL A 339 8.32 -10.55 27.56
CA VAL A 339 8.01 -11.10 28.89
C VAL A 339 8.09 -12.62 28.91
N SER A 340 7.56 -13.28 27.87
CA SER A 340 7.63 -14.74 27.71
C SER A 340 9.09 -15.24 27.65
N SER A 341 9.98 -14.51 26.96
CA SER A 341 11.39 -14.87 26.82
C SER A 341 12.20 -14.77 28.12
N ILE A 342 11.81 -13.87 29.04
CA ILE A 342 12.54 -13.63 30.31
C ILE A 342 12.24 -14.74 31.33
N GLY A 343 11.11 -15.46 31.19
CA GLY A 343 10.86 -16.78 31.79
C GLY A 343 10.82 -16.89 33.33
N LYS A 344 11.11 -15.82 34.09
CA LYS A 344 11.27 -15.87 35.55
C LYS A 344 10.84 -14.54 36.23
N GLY A 345 9.55 -14.25 36.28
CA GLY A 345 9.01 -13.08 36.97
C GLY A 345 7.60 -12.71 36.49
N ASN A 346 6.89 -11.88 37.27
CA ASN A 346 5.48 -11.50 37.10
C ASN A 346 4.97 -11.51 35.65
N LYS A 347 3.80 -12.15 35.44
CA LYS A 347 3.12 -12.27 34.14
C LYS A 347 2.49 -10.97 33.64
N GLU A 348 2.75 -9.85 34.31
CA GLU A 348 2.18 -8.56 34.00
C GLU A 348 3.14 -7.75 33.12
N ILE A 349 2.60 -7.18 32.05
CA ILE A 349 3.32 -6.35 31.09
C ILE A 349 3.29 -4.92 31.62
N ASP A 350 4.45 -4.50 32.11
CA ASP A 350 4.74 -3.16 32.58
C ASP A 350 5.18 -2.21 31.44
N ILE A 351 5.23 -0.92 31.73
CA ILE A 351 5.67 0.16 30.83
C ILE A 351 7.08 -0.09 30.31
N SER A 352 7.96 -0.67 31.13
CA SER A 352 9.34 -1.00 30.76
C SER A 352 9.42 -1.97 29.56
N HIS A 353 8.54 -2.97 29.52
CA HIS A 353 8.46 -3.95 28.43
C HIS A 353 7.92 -3.34 27.13
N ILE A 354 6.93 -2.46 27.24
CA ILE A 354 6.41 -1.70 26.09
C ILE A 354 7.51 -0.79 25.51
N ASN A 355 8.27 -0.09 26.36
CA ASN A 355 9.38 0.74 25.89
C ASN A 355 10.49 -0.07 25.21
N ALA A 356 10.79 -1.28 25.72
CA ALA A 356 11.71 -2.19 25.06
C ALA A 356 11.20 -2.63 23.68
N ALA A 357 9.92 -3.01 23.58
CA ALA A 357 9.29 -3.38 22.31
C ALA A 357 9.25 -2.22 21.31
N LEU A 358 8.91 -1.02 21.77
CA LEU A 358 8.95 0.20 20.96
C LEU A 358 10.36 0.47 20.45
N LYS A 359 11.38 0.35 21.32
CA LYS A 359 12.77 0.53 20.91
C LYS A 359 13.17 -0.50 19.86
N GLU A 360 12.82 -1.77 20.01
CA GLU A 360 13.13 -2.79 19.00
C GLU A 360 12.42 -2.54 17.67
N MET A 361 11.14 -2.14 17.70
CA MET A 361 10.36 -1.91 16.48
C MET A 361 10.73 -0.62 15.74
N PHE A 362 11.15 0.44 16.47
CA PHE A 362 11.53 1.72 15.87
C PHE A 362 13.04 1.84 15.61
N THR A 363 13.88 0.98 16.19
CA THR A 363 15.30 0.93 15.86
C THR A 363 15.46 0.48 14.41
N THR A 364 16.09 1.31 13.59
CA THR A 364 16.40 0.93 12.22
C THR A 364 17.64 0.03 12.19
N PRO A 365 17.70 -1.01 11.34
CA PRO A 365 18.86 -1.90 11.25
C PRO A 365 20.13 -1.14 10.82
N LYS A 366 19.99 0.02 10.17
CA LYS A 366 21.10 0.92 9.85
C LYS A 366 21.75 1.48 11.11
N SER A 367 20.96 1.88 12.11
CA SER A 367 21.49 2.38 13.38
C SER A 367 22.24 1.28 14.13
N GLU A 368 21.73 0.05 14.14
CA GLU A 368 22.40 -1.09 14.77
C GLU A 368 23.72 -1.43 14.06
N ALA A 369 23.72 -1.42 12.72
CA ALA A 369 24.93 -1.63 11.94
C ALA A 369 26.01 -0.59 12.26
N ILE A 370 25.64 0.70 12.33
CA ILE A 370 26.57 1.79 12.69
C ILE A 370 27.10 1.60 14.13
N CYS A 371 26.26 1.17 15.07
CA CYS A 371 26.69 0.88 16.44
C CYS A 371 27.63 -0.34 16.52
N ALA A 372 27.43 -1.35 15.66
CA ALA A 372 28.24 -2.56 15.59
C ALA A 372 29.57 -2.38 14.83
N CYS A 373 29.73 -1.30 14.06
CA CYS A 373 30.96 -1.00 13.33
C CYS A 373 32.21 -0.92 14.22
N SER A 374 33.34 -1.30 13.64
CA SER A 374 34.66 -1.17 14.28
C SER A 374 35.00 0.29 14.55
N LEU A 375 35.96 0.54 15.44
CA LEU A 375 36.40 1.92 15.76
C LEU A 375 36.84 2.67 14.50
N TYR A 376 37.60 2.02 13.61
CA TYR A 376 38.07 2.60 12.36
C TYR A 376 36.93 2.90 11.38
N GLU A 377 35.93 2.03 11.29
CA GLU A 377 34.73 2.27 10.46
C GLU A 377 33.92 3.45 10.98
N LYS A 378 33.73 3.57 12.30
CA LYS A 378 33.05 4.73 12.91
C LYS A 378 33.80 6.03 12.68
N LEU A 379 35.13 5.99 12.81
CA LEU A 379 35.98 7.13 12.53
C LEU A 379 35.91 7.53 11.05
N PHE A 380 35.89 6.56 10.15
CA PHE A 380 35.72 6.79 8.72
C PHE A 380 34.35 7.40 8.41
N LEU A 381 33.26 6.89 8.99
CA LEU A 381 31.92 7.49 8.85
C LEU A 381 31.89 8.94 9.35
N ARG A 382 32.57 9.23 10.46
CA ARG A 382 32.72 10.61 10.98
C ARG A 382 33.53 11.49 10.03
N ALA A 383 34.58 10.96 9.42
CA ALA A 383 35.37 11.66 8.41
C ALA A 383 34.54 12.01 7.17
N VAL A 384 33.70 11.09 6.71
CA VAL A 384 32.76 11.32 5.60
C VAL A 384 31.77 12.43 5.94
N ILE A 385 31.18 12.41 7.14
CA ILE A 385 30.27 13.47 7.59
C ILE A 385 30.98 14.83 7.68
N ALA A 386 32.23 14.85 8.17
CA ALA A 386 33.02 16.08 8.24
C ALA A 386 33.32 16.67 6.85
N GLU A 387 33.61 15.83 5.84
CA GLU A 387 33.77 16.29 4.45
C GLU A 387 32.45 16.82 3.85
N PHE A 388 31.32 16.15 4.11
CA PHE A 388 30.01 16.63 3.68
C PHE A 388 29.67 17.99 4.29
N GLN A 389 29.95 18.16 5.59
CA GLN A 389 29.72 19.44 6.28
C GLN A 389 30.65 20.55 5.78
N ALA A 390 31.93 20.23 5.52
CA ALA A 390 32.90 21.21 5.05
C ALA A 390 32.60 21.74 3.63
N ARG A 391 31.97 20.92 2.78
CA ARG A 391 31.76 21.25 1.36
C ARG A 391 30.29 21.47 0.99
N SER A 392 29.35 21.18 1.88
CA SER A 392 27.90 21.18 1.61
C SER A 392 27.49 20.32 0.40
N THR A 393 28.29 19.30 0.07
CA THR A 393 28.01 18.36 -1.02
C THR A 393 27.62 16.99 -0.46
N GLU A 394 26.65 16.34 -1.11
CA GLU A 394 26.20 14.97 -0.75
C GLU A 394 27.12 13.87 -1.29
N GLU A 395 28.12 14.25 -2.09
CA GLU A 395 29.13 13.37 -2.65
C GLU A 395 30.53 13.80 -2.20
N ALA A 396 31.37 12.82 -1.87
CA ALA A 396 32.76 13.03 -1.50
C ALA A 396 33.67 12.02 -2.19
N ARG A 397 34.87 12.48 -2.57
CA ARG A 397 35.90 11.59 -3.12
C ARG A 397 36.56 10.81 -1.98
N LEU A 398 36.81 9.53 -2.23
CA LEU A 398 37.40 8.62 -1.25
C LEU A 398 38.77 9.09 -0.74
N ASP A 399 39.60 9.67 -1.61
CA ASP A 399 40.93 10.19 -1.25
C ASP A 399 40.85 11.29 -0.17
N ARG A 400 39.80 12.11 -0.22
CA ARG A 400 39.56 13.20 0.74
C ARG A 400 39.05 12.67 2.06
N CYS A 401 38.09 11.76 2.04
CA CYS A 401 37.60 11.10 3.26
C CYS A 401 38.74 10.41 4.03
N ILE A 402 39.68 9.78 3.33
CA ILE A 402 40.87 9.16 3.95
C ILE A 402 41.79 10.22 4.58
N ARG A 403 42.05 11.33 3.91
CA ARG A 403 42.86 12.43 4.49
C ARG A 403 42.20 13.02 5.73
N GLN A 404 40.89 13.21 5.69
CA GLN A 404 40.12 13.71 6.82
C GLN A 404 40.10 12.71 7.98
N MET A 405 40.02 11.41 7.68
CA MET A 405 40.16 10.35 8.68
C MET A 405 41.52 10.41 9.36
N PHE A 406 42.62 10.55 8.61
CA PHE A 406 43.95 10.73 9.20
C PHE A 406 44.07 11.99 10.06
N ALA A 407 43.45 13.09 9.65
CA ALA A 407 43.40 14.32 10.44
C ALA A 407 42.63 14.11 11.75
N LEU A 408 41.50 13.40 11.72
CA LEU A 408 40.72 13.04 12.91
C LEU A 408 41.48 12.09 13.83
N CYS A 409 42.18 11.07 13.29
CA CYS A 409 43.04 10.20 14.09
C CYS A 409 44.09 11.02 14.86
N ARG A 410 44.75 11.98 14.18
CA ARG A 410 45.79 12.82 14.79
C ARG A 410 45.25 13.76 15.87
N LEU A 411 43.98 14.15 15.77
CA LEU A 411 43.30 15.00 16.74
C LEU A 411 42.86 14.22 17.99
N GLU A 412 42.47 12.95 17.84
CA GLU A 412 41.93 12.14 18.93
C GLU A 412 42.98 11.31 19.69
N GLY A 413 44.22 11.24 19.19
CA GLY A 413 45.36 10.62 19.87
C GLY A 413 45.82 9.33 19.19
#